data_AF-A0A8C9UUM4-F1
#
_entry.id   AF-A0A8C9UUM4-F1
#
_cell.length_a   1.000
_cell.length_b   1.000
_cell.length_c   1.000
_cell.angle_alpha   90.00
_cell.angle_beta   90.00
_cell.angle_gamma   90.00
#
_symmetry.space_group_name_H-M   'P 1'
#
loop_
_entity.id
_entity.type
_entity.pdbx_description
1 polymer ?
#
loop_
_entity_poly.entity_id
_entity_poly.type
_entity_poly.pdbx_seq_one_letter_code
_entity_poly.pdbx_strand_id
1 'polypeptide(L)'
;MTQLEVLNACEIGGYWRILDFDYEMKLLNHITQLVDSESWSFSKVPLNICLQELGPLEPGEMIEHCLKCYGKKYTEEGEVYFDLSADKICRATAQMLLQHAVKFNLAEFQEVWQQSVPEGMITRLDQLKGLALVDRHSRPEIIFLLKVDDLPEGNQERFNSLFSLREKWTEEDIAPYIRDLCGEKQTIGALLTKYSRSSMQNGVKVYNSRRPIT
;
A
#
# COMPACT_ATOMS: atom_id res chain seq x y z
N MET A 1 9.30 17.26 0.30
CA MET A 1 7.96 16.64 0.40
C MET A 1 7.67 16.44 1.86
N THR A 2 6.58 17.02 2.33
CA THR A 2 6.21 17.05 3.75
C THR A 2 5.69 15.67 4.14
N GLN A 3 6.06 15.19 5.33
CA GLN A 3 5.63 13.88 5.86
C GLN A 3 4.08 13.70 5.85
N LEU A 4 3.34 14.81 5.80
CA LEU A 4 1.89 14.88 5.66
C LEU A 4 1.37 14.38 4.29
N GLU A 5 2.12 14.58 3.20
CA GLU A 5 1.76 14.04 1.87
C GLU A 5 1.91 12.52 1.83
N VAL A 6 2.88 11.98 2.59
CA VAL A 6 3.08 10.53 2.72
C VAL A 6 1.94 9.87 3.50
N LEU A 7 1.39 10.60 4.47
CA LEU A 7 0.26 10.14 5.31
C LEU A 7 -1.11 10.37 4.65
N ASN A 8 -1.15 10.85 3.39
CA ASN A 8 -2.39 11.26 2.73
C ASN A 8 -3.25 12.19 3.61
N ALA A 9 -2.62 13.11 4.36
CA ALA A 9 -3.37 14.03 5.19
C ALA A 9 -4.07 15.11 4.33
N CYS A 10 -5.29 15.49 4.71
CA CYS A 10 -6.04 16.60 4.12
C CYS A 10 -6.15 17.78 5.09
N GLU A 11 -6.22 18.99 4.53
CA GLU A 11 -6.53 20.20 5.30
C GLU A 11 -8.04 20.49 5.20
N ILE A 12 -8.73 20.48 6.34
CA ILE A 12 -10.16 20.78 6.44
C ILE A 12 -10.35 21.90 7.46
N GLY A 13 -10.82 23.06 6.99
CA GLY A 13 -11.09 24.22 7.85
C GLY A 13 -9.85 24.74 8.59
N GLY A 14 -8.66 24.63 7.97
CA GLY A 14 -7.38 25.02 8.58
C GLY A 14 -6.73 23.99 9.51
N TYR A 15 -7.28 22.77 9.59
CA TYR A 15 -6.75 21.68 10.40
C TYR A 15 -6.35 20.49 9.54
N TRP A 16 -5.18 19.92 9.80
CA TRP A 16 -4.74 18.66 9.20
C TRP A 16 -5.47 17.47 9.80
N ARG A 17 -6.00 16.60 8.93
CA ARG A 17 -6.75 15.41 9.28
C ARG A 17 -6.30 14.24 8.40
N ILE A 18 -6.47 13.03 8.91
CA ILE A 18 -6.30 11.79 8.16
C ILE A 18 -7.67 11.16 8.07
N LEU A 19 -8.04 10.67 6.88
CA LEU A 19 -9.29 9.97 6.70
C LEU A 19 -9.20 8.57 7.31
N ASP A 20 -10.29 8.13 7.93
CA ASP A 20 -10.41 6.72 8.29
C ASP A 20 -10.36 5.87 7.01
N PHE A 21 -9.64 4.74 7.07
CA PHE A 21 -9.38 3.92 5.89
C PHE A 21 -10.69 3.39 5.25
N ASP A 22 -11.69 3.03 6.05
CA ASP A 22 -12.96 2.53 5.52
C ASP A 22 -13.73 3.65 4.79
N TYR A 23 -13.62 4.89 5.28
CA TYR A 23 -14.18 6.06 4.61
C TYR A 23 -13.42 6.39 3.30
N GLU A 24 -12.09 6.32 3.32
CA GLU A 24 -11.28 6.46 2.11
C GLU A 24 -11.65 5.42 1.04
N MET A 25 -11.86 4.16 1.44
CA MET A 25 -12.26 3.09 0.52
C MET A 25 -13.67 3.31 -0.04
N LYS A 26 -14.59 3.84 0.77
CA LYS A 26 -15.92 4.23 0.30
C LYS A 26 -15.83 5.32 -0.79
N LEU A 27 -15.03 6.37 -0.55
CA LEU A 27 -14.81 7.45 -1.52
C LEU A 27 -14.19 6.92 -2.82
N LEU A 28 -13.16 6.08 -2.70
CA LEU A 28 -12.52 5.46 -3.84
C LEU A 28 -13.51 4.62 -4.65
N ASN A 29 -14.34 3.82 -3.98
CA ASN A 29 -15.35 3.00 -4.63
C ASN A 29 -16.39 3.84 -5.39
N HIS A 30 -16.88 4.95 -4.81
CA HIS A 30 -17.77 5.87 -5.54
C HIS A 30 -17.11 6.41 -6.82
N ILE A 31 -15.84 6.82 -6.74
CA ILE A 31 -15.09 7.34 -7.89
C ILE A 31 -14.92 6.26 -8.96
N THR A 32 -14.47 5.05 -8.58
CA THR A 32 -14.24 3.97 -9.54
C THR A 32 -15.53 3.49 -10.20
N GLN A 33 -16.65 3.48 -9.46
CA GLN A 33 -17.97 3.16 -10.02
C GLN A 33 -18.44 4.22 -11.02
N LEU A 34 -18.20 5.51 -10.75
CA LEU A 34 -18.53 6.58 -11.69
C LEU A 34 -17.69 6.50 -12.97
N VAL A 35 -16.39 6.21 -12.84
CA VAL A 35 -15.49 6.00 -13.99
C VAL A 35 -16.01 4.87 -14.88
N ASP A 36 -16.44 3.77 -14.27
CA ASP A 36 -17.01 2.61 -14.98
C ASP A 36 -18.34 2.95 -15.66
N SER A 37 -19.28 3.58 -14.92
CA SER A 37 -20.61 3.93 -15.46
C SER A 37 -20.55 4.88 -16.64
N GLU A 38 -19.62 5.83 -16.60
CA GLU A 38 -19.40 6.81 -17.67
C GLU A 38 -18.41 6.32 -18.74
N SER A 39 -17.89 5.08 -18.60
CA SER A 39 -16.92 4.46 -19.51
C SER A 39 -15.68 5.34 -19.74
N TRP A 40 -15.22 6.04 -18.71
CA TRP A 40 -14.04 6.89 -18.78
C TRP A 40 -12.75 6.08 -18.74
N SER A 41 -11.70 6.65 -19.33
CA SER A 41 -10.35 6.18 -19.05
C SER A 41 -9.95 6.58 -17.63
N PHE A 42 -9.36 5.63 -16.87
CA PHE A 42 -8.73 5.94 -15.58
C PHE A 42 -7.62 6.98 -15.67
N SER A 43 -7.04 7.19 -16.86
CA SER A 43 -6.05 8.25 -17.08
C SER A 43 -6.64 9.64 -17.31
N LYS A 44 -7.96 9.76 -17.48
CA LYS A 44 -8.66 11.00 -17.82
C LYS A 44 -9.99 11.11 -17.10
N VAL A 45 -9.93 11.21 -15.77
CA VAL A 45 -11.10 11.35 -14.90
C VAL A 45 -11.42 12.84 -14.67
N PRO A 46 -12.56 13.37 -15.12
CA PRO A 46 -12.90 14.80 -15.05
C PRO A 46 -13.35 15.23 -13.64
N LEU A 47 -12.62 16.17 -13.03
CA LEU A 47 -12.90 16.61 -11.65
C LEU A 47 -14.28 17.27 -11.53
N ASN A 48 -14.66 18.12 -12.48
CA ASN A 48 -15.93 18.84 -12.46
C ASN A 48 -17.13 17.88 -12.41
N ILE A 49 -17.12 16.83 -13.22
CA ILE A 49 -18.19 15.83 -13.24
C ILE A 49 -18.17 15.00 -11.94
N CYS A 50 -17.00 14.59 -11.45
CA CYS A 50 -16.90 13.93 -10.15
C CYS A 50 -17.54 14.76 -9.02
N LEU A 51 -17.26 16.06 -8.97
CA LEU A 51 -17.84 16.96 -7.95
C LEU A 51 -19.36 17.13 -8.12
N GLN A 52 -19.84 17.18 -9.36
CA GLN A 52 -21.27 17.29 -9.66
C GLN A 52 -22.04 16.04 -9.25
N GLU A 53 -21.57 14.87 -9.68
CA GLU A 53 -22.30 13.60 -9.52
C GLU A 53 -22.13 13.01 -8.12
N LEU A 54 -20.95 13.15 -7.50
CA LEU A 54 -20.68 12.60 -6.16
C LEU A 54 -20.94 13.61 -5.04
N GLY A 55 -21.04 14.91 -5.34
CA GLY A 55 -21.29 15.98 -4.37
C GLY A 55 -22.55 15.82 -3.50
N PRO A 56 -23.65 15.22 -3.99
CA PRO A 56 -24.81 14.88 -3.16
C PRO A 56 -24.54 13.79 -2.11
N LEU A 57 -23.51 12.97 -2.30
CA LEU A 57 -23.17 11.83 -1.43
C LEU A 57 -22.02 12.16 -0.48
N GLU A 58 -21.06 12.98 -0.92
CA GLU A 58 -19.78 13.20 -0.24
C GLU A 58 -19.33 14.66 -0.38
N PRO A 59 -18.62 15.24 0.60
CA PRO A 59 -18.09 16.60 0.48
C PRO A 59 -17.11 16.73 -0.69
N GLY A 60 -17.20 17.82 -1.45
CA GLY A 60 -16.37 18.07 -2.63
C GLY A 60 -14.86 18.01 -2.34
N GLU A 61 -14.45 18.51 -1.19
CA GLU A 61 -13.06 18.46 -0.74
C GLU A 61 -12.57 17.02 -0.52
N MET A 62 -13.45 16.12 -0.07
CA MET A 62 -13.11 14.71 0.17
C MET A 62 -12.98 13.95 -1.15
N ILE A 63 -13.84 14.27 -2.12
CA ILE A 63 -13.76 13.74 -3.49
C ILE A 63 -12.43 14.17 -4.14
N GLU A 64 -12.13 15.48 -4.14
CA GLU A 64 -10.87 15.97 -4.72
C GLU A 64 -9.64 15.43 -3.99
N HIS A 65 -9.71 15.32 -2.66
CA HIS A 65 -8.63 14.72 -1.88
C HIS A 65 -8.40 13.26 -2.24
N CYS A 66 -9.45 12.44 -2.33
CA CYS A 66 -9.33 11.05 -2.75
C CYS A 66 -8.71 10.93 -4.16
N LEU A 67 -9.16 11.75 -5.12
CA LEU A 67 -8.55 11.80 -6.46
C LEU A 67 -7.05 12.15 -6.41
N LYS A 68 -6.63 13.07 -5.53
CA LYS A 68 -5.20 13.41 -5.30
C LYS A 68 -4.42 12.26 -4.65
N CYS A 69 -5.03 11.52 -3.74
CA CYS A 69 -4.41 10.36 -3.11
C CYS A 69 -4.12 9.25 -4.12
N TYR A 70 -5.07 8.99 -5.04
CA TYR A 70 -5.00 7.88 -5.99
C TYR A 70 -4.51 8.25 -7.39
N GLY A 71 -4.35 9.53 -7.71
CA GLY A 71 -3.96 9.96 -9.06
C GLY A 71 -3.12 11.22 -9.10
N LYS A 72 -2.80 11.63 -10.33
CA LYS A 72 -2.07 12.86 -10.62
C LYS A 72 -2.99 13.85 -11.32
N LYS A 73 -3.15 15.03 -10.71
CA LYS A 73 -3.91 16.15 -11.29
C LYS A 73 -3.19 16.70 -12.52
N TYR A 74 -3.93 16.97 -13.59
CA TYR A 74 -3.46 17.71 -14.76
C TYR A 74 -4.59 18.55 -15.37
N THR A 75 -4.24 19.43 -16.30
CA THR A 75 -5.19 20.30 -17.00
C THR A 75 -5.03 20.11 -18.49
N GLU A 76 -6.14 19.96 -19.19
CA GLU A 76 -6.21 19.81 -20.64
C GLU A 76 -7.40 20.64 -21.15
N GLU A 77 -7.16 21.48 -22.16
CA GLU A 77 -8.19 22.36 -22.76
C GLU A 77 -8.93 23.28 -21.75
N GLY A 78 -8.28 23.63 -20.63
CA GLY A 78 -8.85 24.46 -19.57
C GLY A 78 -9.64 23.68 -18.51
N GLU A 79 -9.84 22.38 -18.71
CA GLU A 79 -10.53 21.50 -17.78
C GLU A 79 -9.54 20.67 -16.93
N VAL A 80 -9.96 20.31 -15.73
CA VAL A 80 -9.11 19.60 -14.76
C VAL A 80 -9.44 18.11 -14.76
N TYR A 81 -8.40 17.30 -14.91
CA TYR A 81 -8.49 15.84 -14.93
C TYR A 81 -7.54 15.20 -13.91
N PHE A 82 -7.79 13.93 -13.62
CA PHE A 82 -6.90 13.06 -12.87
C PHE A 82 -6.51 11.83 -13.68
N ASP A 83 -5.21 11.53 -13.65
CA ASP A 83 -4.63 10.27 -14.09
C ASP A 83 -4.50 9.34 -12.88
N LEU A 84 -5.45 8.42 -12.72
CA LEU A 84 -5.53 7.50 -11.59
C LEU A 84 -4.49 6.39 -11.71
N SER A 85 -3.78 6.15 -10.62
CA SER A 85 -2.73 5.13 -10.53
C SER A 85 -3.32 3.76 -10.24
N ALA A 86 -3.28 2.89 -11.24
CA ALA A 86 -3.67 1.48 -11.09
C ALA A 86 -2.91 0.80 -9.94
N ASP A 87 -1.60 1.06 -9.78
CA ASP A 87 -0.82 0.48 -8.68
C ASP A 87 -1.33 0.92 -7.30
N LYS A 88 -1.71 2.19 -7.12
CA LYS A 88 -2.28 2.67 -5.84
C LYS A 88 -3.64 2.06 -5.57
N ILE A 89 -4.51 2.00 -6.58
CA ILE A 89 -5.86 1.43 -6.47
C ILE A 89 -5.78 -0.06 -6.14
N CYS A 90 -5.00 -0.84 -6.91
CA CYS A 90 -4.77 -2.25 -6.64
C CYS A 90 -4.24 -2.47 -5.22
N ARG A 91 -3.27 -1.66 -4.77
CA ARG A 91 -2.70 -1.75 -3.41
C ARG A 91 -3.75 -1.46 -2.33
N ALA A 92 -4.60 -0.46 -2.49
CA ALA A 92 -5.65 -0.14 -1.53
C ALA A 92 -6.75 -1.21 -1.47
N THR A 93 -7.16 -1.75 -2.62
CA THR A 93 -8.10 -2.89 -2.68
C THR A 93 -7.52 -4.11 -1.96
N ALA A 94 -6.23 -4.41 -2.14
CA ALA A 94 -5.59 -5.49 -1.40
C ALA A 94 -5.58 -5.24 0.11
N GLN A 95 -5.30 -4.02 0.55
CA GLN A 95 -5.35 -3.67 1.97
C GLN A 95 -6.75 -3.89 2.55
N MET A 96 -7.80 -3.45 1.86
CA MET A 96 -9.20 -3.66 2.28
C MET A 96 -9.52 -5.16 2.43
N LEU A 97 -9.12 -5.99 1.46
CA LEU A 97 -9.34 -7.44 1.52
C LEU A 97 -8.58 -8.13 2.67
N LEU A 98 -7.37 -7.64 2.97
CA LEU A 98 -6.51 -8.23 4.01
C LEU A 98 -6.79 -7.68 5.41
N GLN A 99 -7.36 -6.48 5.56
CA GLN A 99 -7.60 -5.81 6.85
C GLN A 99 -8.42 -6.68 7.82
N HIS A 100 -9.37 -7.45 7.31
CA HIS A 100 -10.24 -8.30 8.11
C HIS A 100 -9.77 -9.76 8.20
N ALA A 101 -8.68 -10.11 7.51
CA ALA A 101 -8.13 -11.46 7.49
C ALA A 101 -6.86 -11.56 8.34
N VAL A 102 -6.82 -12.51 9.27
CA VAL A 102 -5.57 -12.81 10.01
C VAL A 102 -4.52 -13.38 9.04
N LYS A 103 -4.95 -14.34 8.20
CA LYS A 103 -4.19 -14.98 7.13
C LYS A 103 -5.16 -15.36 6.01
N PHE A 104 -4.74 -15.21 4.76
CA PHE A 104 -5.49 -15.57 3.57
C PHE A 104 -4.68 -16.60 2.78
N ASN A 105 -5.30 -17.67 2.27
CA ASN A 105 -4.72 -18.49 1.22
C ASN A 105 -4.29 -17.61 0.03
N LEU A 106 -3.02 -17.72 -0.38
CA LEU A 106 -2.44 -16.86 -1.41
C LEU A 106 -3.16 -16.98 -2.76
N ALA A 107 -3.47 -18.21 -3.20
CA ALA A 107 -4.07 -18.43 -4.52
C ALA A 107 -5.49 -17.85 -4.58
N GLU A 108 -6.30 -18.15 -3.55
CA GLU A 108 -7.65 -17.59 -3.41
C GLU A 108 -7.62 -16.07 -3.30
N PHE A 109 -6.67 -15.51 -2.53
CA PHE A 109 -6.49 -14.06 -2.42
C PHE A 109 -6.20 -13.43 -3.78
N GLN A 110 -5.31 -14.00 -4.60
CA GLN A 110 -4.97 -13.42 -5.90
C GLN A 110 -6.19 -13.40 -6.85
N GLU A 111 -7.02 -14.43 -6.82
CA GLU A 111 -8.26 -14.47 -7.59
C GLU A 111 -9.26 -13.41 -7.11
N VAL A 112 -9.54 -13.35 -5.81
CA VAL A 112 -10.46 -12.36 -5.22
C VAL A 112 -9.95 -10.94 -5.43
N TRP A 113 -8.64 -10.70 -5.27
CA TRP A 113 -8.03 -9.40 -5.47
C TRP A 113 -8.17 -8.92 -6.90
N GLN A 114 -7.88 -9.78 -7.88
CA GLN A 114 -8.05 -9.44 -9.30
C GLN A 114 -9.50 -9.15 -9.68
N GLN A 115 -10.47 -9.83 -9.05
CA GLN A 115 -11.90 -9.59 -9.26
C GLN A 115 -12.42 -8.33 -8.57
N SER A 116 -11.69 -7.83 -7.57
CA SER A 116 -12.13 -6.68 -6.75
C SER A 116 -11.60 -5.33 -7.25
N VAL A 117 -10.66 -5.32 -8.20
CA VAL A 117 -10.16 -4.09 -8.82
C VAL A 117 -10.98 -3.73 -10.06
N PRO A 118 -11.03 -2.44 -10.46
CA PRO A 118 -11.73 -2.03 -11.68
C PRO A 118 -11.25 -2.75 -12.95
N GLU A 119 -12.14 -2.85 -13.94
CA GLU A 119 -11.82 -3.49 -15.22
C GLU A 119 -10.59 -2.85 -15.88
N GLY A 120 -9.74 -3.69 -16.48
CA GLY A 120 -8.50 -3.27 -17.13
C GLY A 120 -7.31 -3.10 -16.19
N MET A 121 -7.48 -3.10 -14.87
CA MET A 121 -6.36 -3.11 -13.93
C MET A 121 -5.81 -4.51 -13.71
N ILE A 122 -4.49 -4.63 -13.61
CA ILE A 122 -3.78 -5.89 -13.40
C ILE A 122 -3.13 -5.90 -12.02
N THR A 123 -3.47 -6.91 -11.22
CA THR A 123 -2.92 -7.13 -9.89
C THR A 123 -1.61 -7.91 -9.96
N ARG A 124 -0.63 -7.52 -9.15
CA ARG A 124 0.69 -8.17 -9.08
C ARG A 124 1.26 -8.06 -7.67
N LEU A 125 1.86 -9.13 -7.17
CA LEU A 125 2.40 -9.17 -5.79
C LEU A 125 3.46 -8.08 -5.51
N ASP A 126 4.17 -7.57 -6.52
CA ASP A 126 5.12 -6.47 -6.35
C ASP A 126 4.46 -5.15 -5.92
N GLN A 127 3.17 -4.95 -6.23
CA GLN A 127 2.38 -3.80 -5.77
C GLN A 127 2.15 -3.82 -4.25
N LEU A 128 2.30 -4.99 -3.60
CA LEU A 128 2.07 -5.18 -2.16
C LEU A 128 3.33 -5.08 -1.30
N LYS A 129 4.48 -4.74 -1.89
CA LYS A 129 5.74 -4.55 -1.17
C LYS A 129 5.56 -3.50 -0.05
N GLY A 130 5.83 -3.91 1.19
CA GLY A 130 5.67 -3.05 2.38
C GLY A 130 4.24 -2.93 2.91
N LEU A 131 3.27 -3.63 2.31
CA LEU A 131 1.87 -3.70 2.76
C LEU A 131 1.48 -5.10 3.26
N ALA A 132 1.96 -6.15 2.58
CA ALA A 132 1.58 -7.51 2.90
C ALA A 132 2.76 -8.47 2.75
N LEU A 133 2.79 -9.50 3.59
CA LEU A 133 3.82 -10.52 3.59
C LEU A 133 3.28 -11.84 3.06
N VAL A 134 3.92 -12.37 2.02
CA VAL A 134 3.63 -13.71 1.48
C VAL A 134 4.51 -14.73 2.19
N ASP A 135 3.90 -15.71 2.85
CA ASP A 135 4.60 -16.87 3.40
C ASP A 135 4.44 -18.10 2.50
N ARG A 136 5.52 -18.37 1.77
CA ARG A 136 5.65 -19.50 0.83
C ARG A 136 6.02 -20.82 1.51
N HIS A 137 6.33 -20.80 2.80
CA HIS A 137 6.70 -22.01 3.55
C HIS A 137 5.48 -22.69 4.17
N SER A 138 4.41 -21.93 4.42
CA SER A 138 3.11 -22.47 4.81
C SER A 138 2.51 -23.37 3.72
N ARG A 139 1.66 -24.32 4.14
CA ARG A 139 0.90 -25.20 3.25
C ARG A 139 -0.58 -25.16 3.66
N PRO A 140 -1.47 -24.50 2.87
CA PRO A 140 -1.20 -23.75 1.63
C PRO A 140 -0.31 -22.51 1.86
N GLU A 141 0.26 -21.97 0.78
CA GLU A 141 0.92 -20.65 0.86
C GLU A 141 -0.11 -19.60 1.31
N ILE A 142 0.33 -18.65 2.13
CA ILE A 142 -0.56 -17.63 2.70
C ILE A 142 -0.01 -16.22 2.47
N ILE A 143 -0.90 -15.24 2.57
CA ILE A 143 -0.60 -13.82 2.62
C ILE A 143 -1.35 -13.18 3.79
N PHE A 144 -0.75 -12.18 4.43
CA PHE A 144 -1.39 -11.40 5.48
C PHE A 144 -0.86 -9.97 5.50
N LEU A 145 -1.63 -9.08 6.12
CA LEU A 145 -1.28 -7.67 6.23
C LEU A 145 -0.04 -7.49 7.13
N LEU A 146 0.92 -6.72 6.65
CA LEU A 146 2.08 -6.26 7.39
C LEU A 146 2.42 -4.87 6.85
N LYS A 147 1.84 -3.82 7.42
CA LYS A 147 2.10 -2.45 6.96
C LYS A 147 3.44 -1.97 7.51
N VAL A 148 4.28 -1.41 6.65
CA VAL A 148 5.52 -0.74 7.08
C VAL A 148 5.22 0.38 8.09
N ASP A 149 4.09 1.06 7.91
CA ASP A 149 3.64 2.17 8.77
C ASP A 149 3.28 1.73 10.20
N ASP A 150 2.98 0.44 10.40
CA ASP A 150 2.68 -0.14 11.71
C ASP A 150 3.95 -0.67 12.42
N LEU A 151 5.11 -0.65 11.75
CA LEU A 151 6.35 -1.16 12.30
C LEU A 151 7.05 -0.13 13.19
N PRO A 152 7.79 -0.58 14.23
CA PRO A 152 8.56 0.34 15.10
C PRO A 152 9.49 1.25 14.29
N GLU A 153 9.60 2.53 14.64
CA GLU A 153 10.49 3.47 13.94
C GLU A 153 11.98 3.20 14.22
N GLY A 154 12.30 2.65 15.40
CA GLY A 154 13.66 2.32 15.79
C GLY A 154 14.21 1.12 15.03
N ASN A 155 15.43 1.23 14.51
CA ASN A 155 16.01 0.17 13.67
C ASN A 155 16.03 -1.19 14.39
N GLN A 156 16.56 -1.25 15.61
CA GLN A 156 16.72 -2.53 16.32
C GLN A 156 15.36 -3.15 16.67
N GLU A 157 14.41 -2.34 17.12
CA GLU A 157 13.05 -2.73 17.45
C GLU A 157 12.32 -3.27 16.21
N ARG A 158 12.48 -2.61 15.05
CA ARG A 158 11.89 -3.05 13.79
C ARG A 158 12.45 -4.39 13.34
N PHE A 159 13.77 -4.55 13.34
CA PHE A 159 14.40 -5.83 12.99
C PHE A 159 13.96 -6.95 13.92
N ASN A 160 13.86 -6.69 15.23
CA ASN A 160 13.36 -7.67 16.18
C ASN A 160 11.91 -8.06 15.85
N SER A 161 11.02 -7.08 15.63
CA SER A 161 9.62 -7.32 15.25
C SER A 161 9.49 -8.19 13.98
N LEU A 162 10.24 -7.85 12.92
CA LEU A 162 10.25 -8.61 11.67
C LEU A 162 10.75 -10.05 11.86
N PHE A 163 11.81 -10.25 12.66
CA PHE A 163 12.34 -11.58 12.94
C PHE A 163 11.45 -12.42 13.89
N SER A 164 10.62 -11.79 14.72
CA SER A 164 9.57 -12.47 15.51
C SER A 164 8.47 -13.02 14.62
N LEU A 165 8.11 -12.28 13.56
CA LEU A 165 7.06 -12.67 12.60
C LEU A 165 7.52 -13.82 11.68
N ARG A 166 8.79 -13.79 11.27
CA ARG A 166 9.41 -14.82 10.44
C ARG A 166 10.89 -14.94 10.81
N GLU A 167 11.32 -16.15 11.13
CA GLU A 167 12.70 -16.38 11.61
C GLU A 167 13.76 -16.01 10.58
N LYS A 168 13.53 -16.33 9.29
CA LYS A 168 14.49 -16.19 8.20
C LYS A 168 13.89 -15.43 7.02
N TRP A 169 14.59 -14.40 6.57
CA TRP A 169 14.15 -13.52 5.49
C TRP A 169 15.16 -13.50 4.35
N THR A 170 14.69 -13.47 3.11
CA THR A 170 15.53 -13.07 1.97
C THR A 170 15.72 -11.55 1.99
N GLU A 171 16.72 -11.04 1.27
CA GLU A 171 16.87 -9.59 1.08
C GLU A 171 15.64 -8.98 0.41
N GLU A 172 15.10 -9.68 -0.60
CA GLU A 172 13.92 -9.25 -1.35
C GLU A 172 12.69 -9.10 -0.46
N ASP A 173 12.46 -10.05 0.45
CA ASP A 173 11.30 -10.03 1.33
C ASP A 173 11.41 -8.94 2.41
N ILE A 174 12.60 -8.75 2.99
CA ILE A 174 12.77 -7.81 4.12
C ILE A 174 12.96 -6.36 3.67
N ALA A 175 13.56 -6.16 2.49
CA ALA A 175 13.92 -4.83 1.98
C ALA A 175 12.75 -3.82 1.99
N PRO A 176 11.52 -4.16 1.55
CA PRO A 176 10.38 -3.25 1.60
C PRO A 176 10.04 -2.69 2.99
N TYR A 177 10.39 -3.42 4.06
CA TYR A 177 10.02 -3.08 5.45
C TYR A 177 11.09 -2.27 6.19
N ILE A 178 12.29 -2.14 5.61
CA ILE A 178 13.43 -1.45 6.23
C ILE A 178 14.04 -0.37 5.33
N ARG A 179 13.50 -0.17 4.12
CA ARG A 179 14.03 0.78 3.15
C ARG A 179 13.94 2.21 3.65
N ASP A 180 12.85 2.55 4.32
CA ASP A 180 12.62 3.86 4.95
C ASP A 180 13.58 4.14 6.13
N LEU A 181 14.19 3.11 6.72
CA LEU A 181 15.27 3.28 7.72
C LEU A 181 16.62 3.67 7.09
N CYS A 182 16.74 3.63 5.75
CA CYS A 182 17.97 4.02 5.06
C CYS A 182 18.09 5.55 5.02
N GLY A 183 18.97 6.11 5.87
CA GLY A 183 19.42 7.50 5.72
C GLY A 183 20.35 7.68 4.51
N GLU A 184 20.78 8.92 4.23
CA GLU A 184 21.57 9.29 3.04
C GLU A 184 22.83 8.44 2.79
N LYS A 185 23.44 7.89 3.85
CA LYS A 185 24.70 7.12 3.78
C LYS A 185 24.51 5.62 4.05
N GLN A 186 23.29 5.16 4.27
CA GLN A 186 23.03 3.81 4.75
C GLN A 186 22.27 3.01 3.70
N THR A 187 22.83 1.88 3.28
CA THR A 187 22.17 0.95 2.36
C THR A 187 21.41 -0.14 3.11
N ILE A 188 20.48 -0.80 2.43
CA ILE A 188 19.79 -2.00 2.95
C ILE A 188 20.80 -3.06 3.38
N GLY A 189 21.83 -3.32 2.57
CA GLY A 189 22.91 -4.26 2.91
C GLY A 189 23.69 -3.86 4.17
N ALA A 190 23.91 -2.56 4.39
CA ALA A 190 24.56 -2.07 5.61
C ALA A 190 23.66 -2.24 6.85
N LEU A 191 22.35 -2.01 6.73
CA LEU A 191 21.37 -2.29 7.79
C LEU A 191 21.35 -3.78 8.13
N LEU A 192 21.22 -4.65 7.13
CA LEU A 192 21.21 -6.10 7.31
C LEU A 192 22.49 -6.58 7.98
N THR A 193 23.64 -6.09 7.52
CA THR A 193 24.94 -6.43 8.12
C THR A 193 25.00 -6.02 9.58
N LYS A 194 24.44 -4.85 9.96
CA LYS A 194 24.49 -4.33 11.34
C LYS A 194 23.50 -5.02 12.28
N TYR A 195 22.28 -5.28 11.84
CA TYR A 195 21.16 -5.70 12.71
C TYR A 195 20.75 -7.18 12.57
N SER A 196 21.35 -7.93 11.64
CA SER A 196 21.05 -9.35 11.43
C SER A 196 22.31 -10.22 11.36
N ARG A 197 22.13 -11.55 11.31
CA ARG A 197 23.13 -12.50 10.80
C ARG A 197 22.66 -13.06 9.47
N SER A 198 23.59 -13.34 8.58
CA SER A 198 23.28 -14.03 7.32
C SER A 198 23.70 -15.50 7.38
N SER A 199 22.91 -16.37 6.75
CA SER A 199 23.24 -17.78 6.52
C SER A 199 22.77 -18.20 5.12
N MET A 200 23.15 -19.40 4.69
CA MET A 200 22.66 -19.99 3.43
C MET A 200 21.58 -21.03 3.76
N GLN A 201 20.45 -20.95 3.07
CA GLN A 201 19.37 -21.94 3.13
C GLN A 201 18.99 -22.32 1.71
N ASN A 202 19.13 -23.60 1.34
CA ASN A 202 18.85 -24.10 -0.01
C ASN A 202 19.53 -23.29 -1.13
N GLY A 203 20.76 -22.83 -0.89
CA GLY A 203 21.51 -22.01 -1.87
C GLY A 203 21.12 -20.53 -1.92
N VAL A 204 20.15 -20.09 -1.12
CA VAL A 204 19.72 -18.69 -1.02
C VAL A 204 20.25 -18.08 0.28
N LYS A 205 20.77 -16.85 0.20
CA LYS A 205 21.20 -16.10 1.39
C LYS A 205 19.97 -15.60 2.15
N VAL A 206 19.89 -15.93 3.43
CA VAL A 206 18.82 -15.52 4.34
C VAL A 206 19.38 -14.79 5.55
N TYR A 207 18.57 -13.93 6.14
CA TYR A 207 18.89 -13.08 7.28
C TYR A 207 17.98 -13.41 8.47
N ASN A 208 18.55 -13.46 9.67
CA ASN A 208 17.84 -13.74 10.92
C ASN A 208 18.42 -12.92 12.09
N SER A 209 17.74 -12.95 13.24
CA SER A 209 18.19 -12.21 14.43
C SER A 209 19.57 -12.66 14.92
N ARG A 210 20.34 -11.71 15.45
CA ARG A 210 21.65 -11.96 16.07
C ARG A 210 21.56 -12.62 17.44
N ARG A 211 20.44 -12.43 18.13
CA ARG A 211 20.15 -12.89 19.49
C ARG A 211 18.83 -13.67 19.48
N PRO A 212 18.64 -14.65 20.37
CA PRO A 212 17.33 -15.22 20.59
C PRO A 212 16.31 -14.12 20.83
N ILE A 213 15.18 -14.21 20.15
CA ILE A 213 14.05 -13.30 20.35
C ILE A 213 13.23 -13.93 21.47
N THR A 214 13.25 -13.31 22.63
CA THR A 214 12.42 -13.67 23.80
C THR A 214 11.10 -12.92 23.77
#